data_AF-A0A7Y5HDY2-F1
#
_entry.id   AF-A0A7Y5HDY2-F1
#
_cell.length_a   1.000
_cell.length_b   1.000
_cell.length_c   1.000
_cell.angle_alpha   90.00
_cell.angle_beta   90.00
_cell.angle_gamma   90.00
#
_symmetry.space_group_name_H-M   'P 1'
#
loop_
_entity.id
_entity.type
_entity.pdbx_description
1 polymer ?
#
loop_
_entity_poly.entity_id
_entity_poly.type
_entity_poly.pdbx_seq_one_letter_code
_entity_poly.pdbx_strand_id
1 'polypeptide(L)' 'MGPVSAPMTTTTSPHPRAGAPASPERPELSVIIPAWNEEERIEGAIASAWDAGAGEVIVADGHSSDGTAARAARMA' A
#
# COMPACT_ATOMS: atom_id res chain seq x y z
N MET A 1 -7.11 -8.34 30.50
CA MET A 1 -6.83 -8.23 29.05
C MET A 1 -8.17 -8.12 28.34
N GLY A 2 -8.56 -6.93 27.92
CA GLY A 2 -9.75 -6.71 27.08
C GLY A 2 -9.35 -6.66 25.61
N PRO A 3 -10.27 -6.95 24.67
CA PRO A 3 -9.96 -6.90 23.25
C PRO A 3 -9.79 -5.43 22.81
N VAL A 4 -8.64 -5.10 22.20
CA VAL A 4 -8.44 -3.82 21.53
C VAL A 4 -8.92 -3.99 20.09
N SER A 5 -10.13 -3.53 19.80
CA SER A 5 -10.64 -3.43 18.42
C SER A 5 -10.20 -2.08 17.86
N ALA A 6 -9.13 -2.07 17.06
CA ALA A 6 -8.79 -0.93 16.23
C ALA A 6 -9.61 -0.99 14.93
N PRO A 7 -10.17 0.11 14.42
CA PRO A 7 -10.80 0.12 13.11
C PRO A 7 -9.72 -0.04 12.04
N MET A 8 -9.76 -1.15 11.28
CA MET A 8 -9.05 -1.23 10.00
C MET A 8 -9.74 -0.26 9.03
N THR A 9 -9.15 0.90 8.79
CA THR A 9 -9.59 1.79 7.72
C THR A 9 -9.09 1.22 6.40
N THR A 10 -9.94 0.47 5.70
CA THR A 10 -9.67 0.05 4.32
C THR A 10 -10.17 1.13 3.38
N THR A 11 -9.26 1.94 2.82
CA THR A 11 -9.56 2.83 1.70
C THR A 11 -9.50 2.02 0.41
N THR A 12 -10.65 1.72 -0.18
CA THR A 12 -10.74 1.10 -1.51
C THR A 12 -10.90 2.21 -2.54
N SER A 13 -9.82 2.52 -3.27
CA SER A 13 -9.86 3.36 -4.49
C SER A 13 -10.35 2.53 -5.70
N PRO A 14 -10.88 3.19 -6.74
CA PRO A 14 -11.89 2.62 -7.63
C PRO A 14 -11.25 1.72 -8.69
N HIS A 15 -11.27 0.41 -8.49
CA HIS A 15 -10.99 -0.51 -9.60
C HIS A 15 -12.17 -0.52 -10.59
N PRO A 16 -11.89 -0.53 -11.91
CA PRO A 16 -12.93 -0.60 -12.93
C PRO A 16 -13.83 -1.81 -12.70
N ARG A 17 -15.15 -1.57 -12.82
CA ARG A 17 -16.17 -2.62 -12.72
C ARG A 17 -15.80 -3.78 -13.65
N ALA A 18 -15.93 -5.00 -13.14
CA ALA A 18 -15.89 -6.22 -13.94
C ALA A 18 -16.74 -6.03 -15.22
N GLY A 19 -16.09 -5.96 -16.39
CA GLY A 19 -16.76 -5.83 -17.69
C GLY A 19 -16.18 -4.83 -18.72
N ALA A 20 -15.13 -4.07 -18.43
CA ALA A 20 -14.48 -3.23 -19.45
C ALA A 20 -13.47 -4.05 -20.31
N PRO A 21 -13.36 -3.81 -21.63
CA PRO A 21 -12.47 -4.58 -22.49
C PRO A 21 -10.98 -4.24 -22.25
N ALA A 22 -10.20 -5.29 -22.02
CA ALA A 22 -8.75 -5.29 -21.83
C ALA A 22 -8.00 -4.63 -23.01
N SER A 23 -7.46 -3.42 -22.81
CA SER A 23 -6.31 -2.92 -23.59
C SER A 23 -5.10 -3.78 -23.25
N PRO A 24 -4.14 -4.11 -24.14
CA PRO A 24 -3.17 -5.21 -23.96
C PRO A 24 -2.61 -5.24 -22.53
N GLU A 25 -3.20 -6.11 -21.69
CA GLU A 25 -3.16 -5.88 -20.24
C GLU A 25 -1.80 -6.28 -19.72
N ARG A 26 -1.04 -5.25 -19.35
CA ARG A 26 0.08 -5.42 -18.43
C ARG A 26 -0.50 -6.13 -17.21
N PRO A 27 0.04 -7.28 -16.77
CA PRO A 27 -0.53 -8.01 -15.65
C PRO A 27 -0.68 -7.07 -14.46
N GLU A 28 -1.85 -7.09 -13.82
CA GLU A 28 -2.11 -6.33 -12.59
C GLU A 28 -1.13 -6.82 -11.52
N LEU A 29 -0.05 -6.06 -11.32
CA LEU A 29 1.02 -6.36 -10.37
C LEU A 29 0.75 -5.62 -9.06
N SER A 30 0.35 -6.36 -8.02
CA SER A 30 0.35 -5.87 -6.66
C SER A 30 1.74 -6.00 -6.03
N VAL A 31 2.20 -4.94 -5.39
CA VAL A 31 3.45 -4.92 -4.61
C VAL A 31 3.12 -4.81 -3.14
N ILE A 32 3.54 -5.80 -2.34
CA ILE A 32 3.38 -5.79 -0.89
C ILE A 32 4.71 -5.36 -0.27
N ILE A 33 4.70 -4.26 0.47
CA ILE A 33 5.86 -3.73 1.19
C ILE A 33 5.66 -4.01 2.69
N PRO A 34 6.28 -5.07 3.25
CA PRO A 34 6.31 -5.24 4.70
C PRO A 34 7.20 -4.14 5.30
N ALA A 35 6.72 -3.48 6.35
CA ALA A 35 7.45 -2.38 6.99
C ALA A 35 7.49 -2.55 8.51
N TRP A 36 8.66 -2.30 9.10
CA TRP A 36 8.87 -2.20 10.54
C TRP A 36 9.99 -1.18 10.80
N ASN A 37 9.63 -0.01 11.31
CA ASN A 37 10.55 1.09 11.59
C ASN A 37 11.43 1.50 10.37
N GLU A 38 10.78 1.73 9.23
CA GLU A 38 11.39 2.13 7.96
C GLU A 38 11.12 3.61 7.63
N GLU A 39 11.05 4.48 8.63
CA GLU A 39 10.68 5.90 8.43
C GLU A 39 11.51 6.58 7.32
N GLU A 40 12.80 6.27 7.24
CA GLU A 40 13.73 6.87 6.27
C GLU A 40 13.64 6.25 4.86
N ARG A 41 13.05 5.06 4.71
CA ARG A 41 13.08 4.28 3.46
C ARG A 41 11.72 4.10 2.81
N ILE A 42 10.64 4.14 3.60
CA ILE A 42 9.31 3.73 3.16
C ILE A 42 8.82 4.55 1.97
N GLU A 43 9.11 5.85 1.93
CA GLU A 43 8.69 6.72 0.83
C GLU A 43 9.40 6.36 -0.49
N GLY A 44 10.69 6.07 -0.42
CA GLY A 44 11.47 5.62 -1.58
C GLY A 44 11.04 4.24 -2.08
N ALA A 45 10.71 3.32 -1.17
CA ALA A 45 10.19 2.00 -1.54
C ALA A 45 8.85 2.11 -2.28
N ILE A 46 7.90 2.89 -1.76
CA ILE A 46 6.60 3.14 -2.40
C ILE A 46 6.79 3.79 -3.77
N ALA A 47 7.60 4.85 -3.85
CA ALA A 47 7.87 5.53 -5.12
C ALA A 47 8.47 4.57 -6.17
N SER A 48 9.47 3.77 -5.78
CA SER A 48 10.09 2.81 -6.71
C SER A 48 9.12 1.75 -7.23
N ALA A 49 8.15 1.30 -6.43
CA ALA A 49 7.14 0.34 -6.85
C ALA A 49 6.21 0.95 -7.91
N TRP A 50 5.79 2.20 -7.71
CA TRP A 50 5.00 2.94 -8.70
C TRP A 50 5.79 3.22 -9.99
N ASP A 51 7.04 3.66 -9.87
CA ASP A 51 7.91 3.92 -11.03
C ASP A 51 8.18 2.63 -11.84
N ALA A 52 8.22 1.47 -11.18
CA ALA A 52 8.31 0.16 -11.82
C ALA A 52 7.00 -0.31 -12.49
N GLY A 53 5.90 0.42 -12.29
CA GLY A 53 4.61 0.14 -12.91
C GLY A 53 3.72 -0.81 -12.13
N ALA A 54 3.80 -0.81 -10.79
CA ALA A 54 2.82 -1.49 -9.94
C ALA A 54 1.40 -0.99 -10.24
N GLY A 55 0.42 -1.90 -10.25
CA GLY A 55 -1.00 -1.57 -10.33
C GLY A 55 -1.59 -1.24 -8.96
N GLU A 56 -1.01 -1.81 -7.90
CA GLU A 56 -1.40 -1.61 -6.51
C GLU A 56 -0.17 -1.70 -5.61
N VAL A 57 -0.10 -0.85 -4.58
CA VAL A 57 0.93 -0.95 -3.53
C VAL A 57 0.24 -1.07 -2.17
N ILE A 58 0.55 -2.14 -1.44
CA ILE A 58 0.03 -2.42 -0.10
C ILE A 58 1.18 -2.36 0.89
N VAL A 59 1.14 -1.39 1.81
CA VAL A 59 2.10 -1.31 2.92
C VAL A 59 1.54 -2.10 4.11
N ALA A 60 2.23 -3.18 4.48
CA ALA A 60 1.91 -3.98 5.64
C ALA A 60 2.78 -3.53 6.82
N ASP A 61 2.31 -2.53 7.56
CA ASP A 61 3.00 -2.02 8.75
C ASP A 61 2.86 -2.99 9.92
N GLY A 62 4.01 -3.36 10.49
CA GLY A 62 4.10 -4.31 11.59
C GLY A 62 3.78 -3.73 12.96
N HIS A 63 3.17 -2.56 13.10
CA HIS A 63 3.10 -1.74 14.33
C HIS A 63 4.41 -1.00 14.61
N SER A 64 4.90 -0.27 13.61
CA SER A 64 6.11 0.56 13.76
C SER A 64 5.96 1.57 14.90
N SER A 65 7.07 1.82 15.59
CA SER A 65 7.17 2.77 16.70
C SER A 65 7.66 4.17 16.28
N ASP A 66 7.94 4.36 14.99
CA ASP A 66 8.47 5.59 14.40
C ASP A 66 7.48 6.22 13.38
N GLY A 67 7.95 7.14 12.55
CA GLY A 67 7.13 7.82 11.54
C GLY A 67 6.71 6.97 10.33
N THR A 68 7.05 5.68 10.26
CA THR A 68 6.82 4.80 9.08
C THR A 68 5.40 4.87 8.56
N ALA A 69 4.41 4.55 9.40
CA ALA A 69 3.00 4.52 9.00
C ALA A 69 2.49 5.91 8.58
N ALA A 70 2.93 6.96 9.28
CA ALA A 70 2.54 8.33 8.99
C ALA A 70 3.09 8.83 7.65
N ARG A 71 4.30 8.41 7.27
CA ARG A 71 4.90 8.72 5.97
C ARG A 71 4.25 7.93 4.84
N ALA A 72 4.06 6.62 5.01
CA ALA A 72 3.36 5.78 4.04
C ALA A 72 1.96 6.32 3.71
N ALA A 73 1.18 6.72 4.73
CA ALA A 73 -0.17 7.25 4.55
C ALA A 73 -0.25 8.57 3.75
N ARG A 74 0.85 9.34 3.67
CA ARG A 74 0.90 10.59 2.89
C ARG A 74 1.13 10.35 1.39
N MET A 75 1.46 9.12 1.00
CA MET A 75 1.77 8.72 -0.38
C MET A 75 0.63 7.99 -1.09
N ALA A 76 -0.49 7.77 -0.39
CA ALA A 76 -1.69 7.14 -0.93
C ALA A 76 -2.57 8.09 -1.75
#